data_AF-A0A9Q3DN17-F1
#
_entry.id   AF-A0A9Q3DN17-F1
#
_cell.length_a   1.000
_cell.length_b   1.000
_cell.length_c   1.000
_cell.angle_alpha   90.00
_cell.angle_beta   90.00
_cell.angle_gamma   90.00
#
_symmetry.space_group_name_H-M   'P 1'
#
loop_
_entity.id
_entity.type
_entity.pdbx_description
1 polymer ?
#
loop_
_entity_poly.entity_id
_entity_poly.type
_entity_poly.pdbx_seq_one_letter_code
_entity_poly.pdbx_strand_id
1 'polypeptide(L)'
;MNSNDLLTSNQPKSSNVISTNPRALEIRANRHAELFVEAYYSIYDSKSRVNKLVEFYRSDARIVWNGNAISNLTIFSSSLLSQLSFSKHEIQSFDAHAIPGSIVPPSILPTLSITVTGQVLFSSQPFPSTFKMPDAKDISPNQNPVNLKDALNGLPRVFSQTFILIPSNNNLASEPNTSALVSNYSIIADCFRFVG
;
A
#
# COMPACT_ATOMS: atom_id res chain seq x y z
N MET A 1 -30.32 66.99 2.42
CA MET A 1 -29.65 66.60 3.69
C MET A 1 -30.58 65.69 4.46
N ASN A 2 -30.29 64.39 4.46
CA ASN A 2 -30.39 63.54 5.64
C ASN A 2 -29.61 62.27 5.37
N SER A 3 -28.45 62.19 6.01
CA SER A 3 -27.57 61.03 6.07
C SER A 3 -28.14 60.01 7.04
N ASN A 4 -28.02 58.72 6.71
CA ASN A 4 -27.69 57.64 7.64
C ASN A 4 -27.48 56.35 6.83
N ASP A 5 -26.22 56.08 6.54
CA ASP A 5 -25.70 54.75 6.23
C ASP A 5 -25.94 53.80 7.41
N LEU A 6 -26.43 52.59 7.16
CA LEU A 6 -26.02 51.43 7.93
C LEU A 6 -26.00 50.20 7.01
N LEU A 7 -24.79 49.71 6.76
CA LEU A 7 -24.47 48.50 6.01
C LEU A 7 -25.19 47.28 6.60
N THR A 8 -25.93 46.55 5.78
CA THR A 8 -26.27 45.14 6.05
C THR A 8 -25.26 44.23 5.36
N SER A 9 -24.18 43.93 6.07
CA SER A 9 -23.28 42.83 5.74
C SER A 9 -23.96 41.49 6.06
N ASN A 10 -24.61 40.86 5.08
CA ASN A 10 -25.03 39.46 5.23
C ASN A 10 -23.90 38.54 4.74
N GLN A 11 -23.18 38.03 5.74
CA GLN A 11 -22.15 37.01 5.72
C GLN A 11 -22.44 35.86 4.75
N PRO A 12 -21.41 35.27 4.10
CA PRO A 12 -21.59 34.05 3.33
C PRO A 12 -22.07 32.91 4.26
N LYS A 13 -23.11 32.19 3.83
CA LYS A 13 -23.64 31.00 4.50
C LYS A 13 -22.48 30.07 4.89
N SER A 14 -22.32 29.84 6.19
CA SER A 14 -21.38 28.85 6.72
C SER A 14 -21.67 27.51 6.05
N SER A 15 -20.74 27.04 5.23
CA SER A 15 -20.72 25.65 4.79
C SER A 15 -20.86 24.76 6.01
N ASN A 16 -21.86 23.88 6.03
CA ASN A 16 -22.02 22.87 7.07
C ASN A 16 -20.72 22.03 7.12
N VAL A 17 -19.82 22.38 8.01
CA VAL A 17 -18.66 21.55 8.34
C VAL A 17 -19.24 20.36 9.07
N ILE A 18 -19.44 19.26 8.34
CA ILE A 18 -19.76 17.97 8.95
C ILE A 18 -18.54 17.63 9.82
N SER A 19 -18.66 17.89 11.13
CA SER A 19 -17.68 17.51 12.14
C SER A 19 -17.53 15.99 12.12
N THR A 20 -16.59 15.50 11.32
CA THR A 20 -16.24 14.09 11.26
C THR A 20 -15.56 13.76 12.59
N ASN A 21 -16.11 12.83 13.37
CA ASN A 21 -15.48 12.38 14.61
C ASN A 21 -14.08 11.83 14.28
N PRO A 22 -12.98 12.45 14.75
CA PRO A 22 -11.62 12.07 14.36
C PRO A 22 -11.31 10.62 14.72
N ARG A 23 -11.81 10.14 15.86
CA ARG A 23 -11.67 8.75 16.29
C ARG A 23 -12.36 7.77 15.33
N ALA A 24 -13.51 8.14 14.78
CA ALA A 24 -14.22 7.29 13.82
C ALA A 24 -13.48 7.21 12.47
N LEU A 25 -12.78 8.29 12.09
CA LEU A 25 -11.92 8.30 10.91
C LEU A 25 -10.72 7.36 11.11
N GLU A 26 -10.05 7.44 12.25
CA GLU A 26 -8.92 6.57 12.61
C GLU A 26 -9.30 5.08 12.63
N ILE A 27 -10.44 4.73 13.26
CA ILE A 27 -10.93 3.34 13.29
C ILE A 27 -11.16 2.80 11.88
N ARG A 28 -11.76 3.60 10.99
CA ARG A 28 -11.97 3.20 9.59
C ARG A 28 -10.64 3.07 8.84
N ALA A 29 -9.71 4.00 9.04
CA ALA A 29 -8.40 3.97 8.41
C ALA A 29 -7.65 2.68 8.76
N ASN A 30 -7.57 2.34 10.05
CA ASN A 30 -6.91 1.13 10.51
C ASN A 30 -7.55 -0.15 9.96
N ARG A 31 -8.89 -0.24 9.99
CA ARG A 31 -9.61 -1.40 9.45
C ARG A 31 -9.36 -1.60 7.96
N HIS A 32 -9.36 -0.51 7.18
CA HIS A 32 -9.11 -0.60 5.74
C HIS A 32 -7.64 -0.87 5.40
N ALA A 33 -6.72 -0.35 6.20
CA ALA A 33 -5.30 -0.65 6.08
C ALA A 33 -5.02 -2.14 6.35
N GLU A 34 -5.61 -2.73 7.38
CA GLU A 34 -5.49 -4.16 7.69
C GLU A 34 -5.90 -5.03 6.49
N LEU A 35 -7.10 -4.80 5.95
CA LEU A 35 -7.61 -5.52 4.78
C LEU A 35 -6.74 -5.32 3.53
N PHE A 36 -6.22 -4.11 3.33
CA PHE A 36 -5.32 -3.82 2.21
C PHE A 36 -4.00 -4.58 2.36
N VAL A 37 -3.36 -4.52 3.53
CA VAL A 37 -2.07 -5.19 3.81
C VAL A 37 -2.21 -6.70 3.62
N GLU A 38 -3.27 -7.30 4.17
CA GLU A 38 -3.54 -8.74 4.01
C GLU A 38 -3.68 -9.12 2.53
N ALA A 39 -4.52 -8.41 1.78
CA ALA A 39 -4.75 -8.69 0.36
C ALA A 39 -3.49 -8.46 -0.49
N TYR A 40 -2.80 -7.34 -0.27
CA TYR A 40 -1.64 -6.93 -1.05
C TYR A 40 -0.50 -7.95 -0.92
N TYR A 41 -0.09 -8.30 0.30
CA TYR A 41 1.02 -9.24 0.51
C TYR A 41 0.64 -10.69 0.20
N SER A 42 -0.63 -11.07 0.35
CA SER A 42 -1.14 -12.36 -0.13
C SER A 42 -0.97 -12.50 -1.65
N ILE A 43 -1.30 -11.45 -2.41
CA ILE A 43 -1.07 -11.43 -3.86
C ILE A 43 0.41 -11.33 -4.20
N TYR A 44 1.19 -10.56 -3.44
CA TYR A 44 2.63 -10.43 -3.63
C TYR A 44 3.32 -11.80 -3.54
N ASP A 45 2.96 -12.62 -2.56
CA ASP A 45 3.55 -13.96 -2.38
C ASP A 45 2.96 -15.04 -3.31
N SER A 46 1.97 -14.68 -4.12
CA SER A 46 1.32 -15.60 -5.04
C SER A 46 2.09 -15.80 -6.34
N LYS A 47 1.86 -16.95 -7.01
CA LYS A 47 2.37 -17.20 -8.37
C LYS A 47 1.84 -16.20 -9.41
N SER A 48 0.72 -15.55 -9.11
CA SER A 48 0.07 -14.56 -9.97
C SER A 48 0.54 -13.12 -9.76
N ARG A 49 1.57 -12.90 -8.91
CA ARG A 49 2.09 -11.56 -8.56
C ARG A 49 2.25 -10.65 -9.77
N VAL A 50 2.90 -11.12 -10.83
CA VAL A 50 3.25 -10.33 -12.02
C VAL A 50 2.04 -9.66 -12.67
N ASN A 51 0.88 -10.31 -12.64
CA ASN A 51 -0.34 -9.81 -13.28
C ASN A 51 -1.27 -9.14 -12.26
N LYS A 52 -1.49 -9.77 -11.10
CA LYS A 52 -2.50 -9.32 -10.13
C LYS A 52 -2.02 -8.19 -9.23
N LEU A 53 -0.72 -8.12 -8.92
CA LEU A 53 -0.23 -7.05 -8.04
C LEU A 53 -0.40 -5.68 -8.71
N VAL A 54 -0.27 -5.62 -10.04
CA VAL A 54 -0.45 -4.39 -10.82
C VAL A 54 -1.89 -3.85 -10.75
N GLU A 55 -2.89 -4.70 -10.54
CA GLU A 55 -4.30 -4.29 -10.42
C GLU A 55 -4.57 -3.43 -9.17
N PHE A 56 -3.67 -3.43 -8.18
CA PHE A 56 -3.75 -2.54 -7.02
C PHE A 56 -3.30 -1.10 -7.35
N TYR A 57 -2.61 -0.87 -8.45
CA TYR A 57 -2.01 0.42 -8.77
C TYR A 57 -2.85 1.20 -9.76
N ARG A 58 -2.83 2.52 -9.62
CA ARG A 58 -3.28 3.40 -10.71
C ARG A 58 -2.26 3.44 -11.83
N SER A 59 -2.75 3.70 -13.04
CA SER A 59 -1.90 3.85 -14.23
C SER A 59 -0.84 4.95 -14.08
N ASP A 60 -1.10 5.97 -13.26
CA ASP A 60 -0.21 7.10 -12.96
C ASP A 60 0.56 6.97 -11.64
N ALA A 61 0.56 5.78 -11.01
CA ALA A 61 1.21 5.57 -9.72
C ALA A 61 2.73 5.82 -9.76
N ARG A 62 3.26 6.34 -8.66
CA ARG A 62 4.69 6.56 -8.45
C ARG A 62 5.28 5.43 -7.62
N ILE A 63 6.18 4.66 -8.21
CA ILE A 63 6.79 3.50 -7.55
C ILE A 63 8.29 3.75 -7.39
N VAL A 64 8.80 3.51 -6.18
CA VAL A 64 10.23 3.55 -5.85
C VAL A 64 10.62 2.23 -5.19
N TRP A 65 11.61 1.55 -5.75
CA TRP A 65 12.12 0.28 -5.24
C TRP A 65 13.59 0.40 -4.87
N ASN A 66 13.90 0.27 -3.58
CA ASN A 66 15.25 0.45 -3.03
C ASN A 66 15.93 1.75 -3.51
N GLY A 67 15.17 2.85 -3.52
CA GLY A 67 15.65 4.16 -3.97
C GLY A 67 15.64 4.38 -5.49
N ASN A 68 15.31 3.35 -6.28
CA ASN A 68 15.22 3.47 -7.74
C ASN A 68 13.78 3.71 -8.17
N ALA A 69 13.53 4.83 -8.85
CA ALA A 69 12.21 5.12 -9.40
C ALA A 69 11.89 4.17 -10.55
N ILE A 70 10.69 3.59 -10.53
CA ILE A 70 10.15 2.76 -11.60
C ILE A 70 9.22 3.61 -12.45
N SER A 71 9.49 3.67 -13.75
CA SER A 71 8.91 4.71 -14.62
C SER A 71 7.41 4.51 -14.90
N ASN A 72 6.92 3.28 -14.96
CA ASN A 72 5.52 2.94 -15.22
C ASN A 72 5.21 1.49 -14.80
N LEU A 73 3.92 1.14 -14.81
CA LEU A 73 3.43 -0.19 -14.42
C LEU A 73 3.89 -1.32 -15.35
N THR A 74 4.13 -1.04 -16.64
CA THR A 74 4.65 -2.05 -17.57
C THR A 74 6.06 -2.48 -17.17
N ILE A 75 6.94 -1.53 -16.85
CA ILE A 75 8.31 -1.82 -16.36
C ILE A 75 8.26 -2.48 -14.98
N PHE A 76 7.36 -2.02 -14.10
CA PHE A 76 7.14 -2.64 -12.79
C PHE A 76 6.83 -4.15 -12.93
N SER A 77 5.86 -4.52 -13.76
CA SER A 77 5.51 -5.93 -13.99
C SER A 77 6.62 -6.71 -14.70
N SER A 78 7.02 -6.22 -15.89
CA SER A 78 7.86 -6.97 -16.83
C SER A 78 9.33 -7.05 -16.42
N SER A 79 9.82 -6.10 -15.63
CA SER A 79 11.23 -6.03 -15.23
C SER A 79 11.41 -6.34 -13.74
N LEU A 80 10.64 -5.71 -12.85
CA LEU A 80 10.83 -5.94 -11.41
C LEU A 80 10.13 -7.23 -10.95
N LEU A 81 8.80 -7.32 -11.11
CA LEU A 81 8.03 -8.45 -10.54
C LEU A 81 8.37 -9.80 -11.19
N SER A 82 8.71 -9.81 -12.47
CA SER A 82 9.09 -11.01 -13.23
C SER A 82 10.46 -11.57 -12.86
N GLN A 83 11.39 -10.70 -12.44
CA GLN A 83 12.76 -11.08 -12.08
C GLN A 83 12.89 -11.45 -10.61
N LEU A 84 11.98 -10.99 -9.76
CA LEU A 84 11.94 -11.39 -8.37
C LEU A 84 11.63 -12.89 -8.24
N SER A 85 12.40 -13.60 -7.41
CA SER A 85 12.09 -14.97 -7.02
C SER A 85 10.77 -15.05 -6.24
N PHE A 86 10.35 -16.27 -5.88
CA PHE A 86 9.23 -16.43 -4.95
C PHE A 86 9.56 -15.75 -3.64
N SER A 87 8.58 -15.02 -3.10
CA SER A 87 8.70 -14.33 -1.82
C SER A 87 7.77 -14.95 -0.79
N LYS A 88 8.14 -14.78 0.48
CA LYS A 88 7.23 -14.89 1.60
C LYS A 88 7.43 -13.68 2.49
N HIS A 89 6.38 -12.89 2.68
CA HIS A 89 6.38 -11.76 3.60
C HIS A 89 5.78 -12.19 4.93
N GLU A 90 6.43 -11.75 6.00
CA GLU A 90 5.90 -11.75 7.36
C GLU A 90 5.77 -10.30 7.81
N ILE A 91 4.53 -9.85 7.95
CA ILE A 91 4.25 -8.48 8.38
C ILE A 91 4.36 -8.44 9.90
N GLN A 92 5.26 -7.59 10.41
CA GLN A 92 5.49 -7.44 11.85
C GLN A 92 4.62 -6.34 12.44
N SER A 93 4.49 -5.24 11.70
CA SER A 93 3.63 -4.13 12.08
C SER A 93 3.29 -3.28 10.86
N PHE A 94 2.20 -2.54 10.98
CA PHE A 94 1.88 -1.45 10.08
C PHE A 94 1.22 -0.34 10.87
N ASP A 95 1.30 0.86 10.33
CA ASP A 95 0.65 2.06 10.84
C ASP A 95 -0.10 2.74 9.70
N ALA A 96 -1.27 3.32 10.01
CA ALA A 96 -2.15 3.90 9.00
C ALA A 96 -2.69 5.25 9.46
N HIS A 97 -2.50 6.26 8.60
CA HIS A 97 -2.98 7.61 8.82
C HIS A 97 -3.91 8.05 7.69
N ALA A 98 -5.08 8.57 8.04
CA ALA A 98 -5.91 9.27 7.08
C ALA A 98 -5.26 10.62 6.74
N ILE A 99 -5.09 10.91 5.46
CA ILE A 99 -4.48 12.17 5.02
C ILE A 99 -5.53 13.30 5.06
N PRO A 100 -5.34 14.34 5.88
CA PRO A 100 -6.26 15.47 5.97
C PRO A 100 -6.36 16.23 4.64
N GLY A 101 -7.52 16.82 4.37
CA GLY A 101 -7.80 17.54 3.11
C GLY A 101 -8.58 16.72 2.08
N SER A 102 -8.75 15.43 2.31
CA SER A 102 -9.82 14.64 1.68
C SER A 102 -11.11 14.95 2.43
N ILE A 103 -12.08 15.64 1.84
CA ILE A 103 -13.39 15.86 2.47
C ILE A 103 -14.14 14.52 2.37
N VAL A 104 -14.30 13.84 3.51
CA VAL A 104 -14.93 12.52 3.55
C VAL A 104 -16.22 12.58 4.36
N PRO A 105 -17.39 12.78 3.74
CA PRO A 105 -18.65 12.33 4.32
C PRO A 105 -18.51 10.89 4.81
N PRO A 106 -19.24 10.44 5.85
CA PRO A 106 -19.10 9.08 6.40
C PRO A 106 -19.19 7.94 5.36
N SER A 107 -19.85 8.18 4.23
CA SER A 107 -20.02 7.26 3.10
C SER A 107 -18.82 7.17 2.14
N ILE A 108 -17.87 8.08 2.23
CA ILE A 108 -16.66 8.09 1.38
C ILE A 108 -15.51 7.45 2.16
N LEU A 109 -14.59 6.79 1.46
CA LEU A 109 -13.36 6.29 2.05
C LEU A 109 -12.29 7.41 2.08
N PRO A 110 -11.47 7.53 3.12
CA PRO A 110 -10.40 8.53 3.14
C PRO A 110 -9.22 8.13 2.27
N THR A 111 -8.39 9.09 1.87
CA THR A 111 -7.03 8.80 1.40
C THR A 111 -6.20 8.31 2.58
N LEU A 112 -5.43 7.24 2.40
CA LEU A 112 -4.62 6.64 3.46
C LEU A 112 -3.13 6.75 3.14
N SER A 113 -2.33 7.08 4.15
CA SER A 113 -0.90 6.80 4.19
C SER A 113 -0.70 5.57 5.06
N ILE A 114 -0.02 4.55 4.54
CA ILE A 114 0.29 3.33 5.30
C ILE A 114 1.79 3.13 5.30
N THR A 115 2.37 2.87 6.46
CA THR A 115 3.75 2.38 6.58
C THR A 115 3.73 0.96 7.11
N VAL A 116 4.32 0.04 6.36
CA VAL A 116 4.42 -1.38 6.69
C VAL A 116 5.87 -1.73 6.96
N THR A 117 6.11 -2.49 8.03
CA THR A 117 7.42 -3.06 8.32
C THR A 117 7.30 -4.55 8.58
N GLY A 118 8.30 -5.29 8.11
CA GLY A 118 8.32 -6.73 8.27
C GLY A 118 9.57 -7.38 7.72
N GLN A 119 9.49 -8.68 7.55
CA GLN A 119 10.55 -9.49 6.96
C GLN A 119 10.08 -10.12 5.66
N VAL A 120 10.99 -10.27 4.71
CA VAL A 120 10.74 -11.03 3.49
C VAL A 120 11.85 -12.02 3.23
N LEU A 121 11.45 -13.22 2.86
CA LEU A 121 12.34 -14.28 2.43
C LEU A 121 12.15 -14.55 0.94
N PHE A 122 13.26 -14.71 0.22
CA PHE A 122 13.25 -15.09 -1.18
C PHE A 122 13.74 -16.53 -1.38
N SER A 123 13.10 -17.25 -2.30
CA SER A 123 13.44 -18.62 -2.65
C SER A 123 13.26 -18.85 -4.15
N SER A 124 14.10 -19.72 -4.72
CA SER A 124 13.94 -20.20 -6.10
C SER A 124 12.72 -21.12 -6.27
N GLN A 125 12.21 -21.66 -5.16
CA GLN A 125 11.06 -22.56 -5.13
C GLN A 125 9.86 -21.94 -4.39
N PRO A 126 8.62 -22.29 -4.76
CA PRO A 126 7.44 -21.85 -4.03
C PRO A 126 7.46 -22.30 -2.57
N PHE A 127 6.99 -21.45 -1.68
CA PHE A 127 6.83 -21.80 -0.28
C PHE A 127 5.62 -22.73 -0.08
N PRO A 128 5.73 -23.78 0.75
CA PRO A 128 4.58 -24.60 1.13
C PRO A 128 3.58 -23.78 1.96
N SER A 129 2.31 -24.18 1.99
CA SER A 129 1.27 -23.51 2.76
C SER A 129 1.53 -23.51 4.27
N THR A 130 2.30 -24.46 4.76
CA THR A 130 2.71 -24.61 6.17
C THR A 130 3.98 -23.84 6.52
N PHE A 131 4.58 -23.13 5.56
CA PHE A 131 5.82 -22.39 5.79
C PHE A 131 5.65 -21.35 6.89
N LYS A 132 6.62 -21.31 7.80
CA LYS A 132 6.77 -20.28 8.83
C LYS A 132 8.11 -19.59 8.66
N MET A 133 8.13 -18.28 8.89
CA MET A 133 9.38 -17.53 8.81
C MET A 133 10.34 -18.04 9.91
N PRO A 134 11.62 -18.29 9.61
CA PRO A 134 12.58 -18.72 10.62
C PRO A 134 12.84 -17.59 11.62
N ASP A 135 12.92 -17.91 12.92
CA ASP A 135 13.43 -16.94 13.88
C ASP A 135 14.93 -16.72 13.63
N ALA A 136 15.45 -15.53 13.97
CA ALA A 136 16.88 -15.21 13.81
C ALA A 136 17.81 -16.22 14.54
N LYS A 137 17.32 -16.85 15.62
CA LYS A 137 18.04 -17.88 16.38
C LYS A 137 18.17 -19.22 15.64
N ASP A 138 17.29 -19.48 14.66
CA ASP A 138 17.23 -20.73 13.90
C ASP A 138 18.12 -20.66 12.65
N ILE A 139 18.64 -19.48 12.30
CA ILE A 139 19.54 -19.25 11.19
C ILE A 139 20.97 -19.59 11.64
N SER A 140 21.51 -20.72 11.16
CA SER A 140 22.88 -21.12 11.47
C SER A 140 23.90 -20.21 10.78
N PRO A 141 24.87 -19.63 11.50
CA PRO A 141 25.93 -18.80 10.91
C PRO A 141 26.96 -19.60 10.07
N ASN A 142 26.86 -20.93 10.03
CA ASN A 142 27.88 -21.81 9.45
C ASN A 142 27.68 -22.16 7.96
N GLN A 143 26.74 -21.54 7.26
CA GLN A 143 26.67 -21.69 5.82
C GLN A 143 27.70 -20.78 5.17
N ASN A 144 28.91 -21.30 4.91
CA ASN A 144 29.90 -20.66 4.04
C ASN A 144 29.36 -20.70 2.60
N PRO A 145 28.76 -19.62 2.12
CA PRO A 145 28.16 -19.62 0.79
C PRO A 145 29.26 -19.37 -0.23
N VAL A 146 29.36 -20.24 -1.23
CA VAL A 146 30.38 -20.15 -2.29
C VAL A 146 30.23 -18.86 -3.10
N ASN A 147 29.04 -18.24 -3.09
CA ASN A 147 28.75 -16.98 -3.76
C ASN A 147 27.84 -16.09 -2.90
N LEU A 148 28.05 -14.77 -2.92
CA LEU A 148 27.26 -13.77 -2.19
C LEU A 148 25.76 -13.86 -2.53
N LYS A 149 25.42 -14.21 -3.77
CA LYS A 149 24.01 -14.38 -4.18
C LYS A 149 23.34 -15.58 -3.50
N ASP A 150 24.08 -16.67 -3.31
CA ASP A 150 23.58 -17.87 -2.62
C ASP A 150 23.56 -17.66 -1.11
N ALA A 151 24.48 -16.86 -0.58
CA ALA A 151 24.50 -16.41 0.82
C ALA A 151 23.21 -15.69 1.24
N LEU A 152 22.65 -14.94 0.29
CA LEU A 152 21.50 -14.07 0.50
C LEU A 152 20.18 -14.79 0.22
N ASN A 153 20.23 -15.93 -0.48
CA ASN A 153 19.06 -16.78 -0.73
C ASN A 153 18.75 -17.55 0.56
N GLY A 154 17.51 -17.47 1.03
CA GLY A 154 17.11 -18.14 2.27
C GLY A 154 17.43 -17.38 3.57
N LEU A 155 17.95 -16.14 3.49
CA LEU A 155 18.03 -15.25 4.65
C LEU A 155 16.87 -14.24 4.65
N PRO A 156 16.11 -14.12 5.75
CA PRO A 156 15.10 -13.07 5.91
C PRO A 156 15.75 -11.69 5.83
N ARG A 157 15.10 -10.78 5.09
CA ARG A 157 15.49 -9.37 5.00
C ARG A 157 14.40 -8.51 5.61
N VAL A 158 14.79 -7.55 6.45
CA VAL A 158 13.86 -6.57 6.97
C VAL A 158 13.55 -5.55 5.86
N PHE A 159 12.29 -5.18 5.75
CA PHE A 159 11.83 -4.16 4.81
C PHE A 159 10.96 -3.12 5.51
N SER A 160 10.93 -1.93 4.90
CA SER A 160 9.93 -0.90 5.16
C SER A 160 9.31 -0.51 3.83
N GLN A 161 7.99 -0.47 3.78
CA GLN A 161 7.23 -0.07 2.61
C GLN A 161 6.18 0.96 2.99
N THR A 162 6.13 2.08 2.26
CA THR A 162 5.11 3.11 2.47
C THR A 162 4.22 3.23 1.25
N PHE A 163 2.91 3.27 1.48
CA PHE A 163 1.90 3.43 0.46
C PHE A 163 1.11 4.71 0.68
N ILE A 164 0.70 5.35 -0.42
CA ILE A 164 -0.40 6.30 -0.42
C ILE A 164 -1.54 5.69 -1.25
N LEU A 165 -2.69 5.52 -0.61
CA LEU A 165 -3.88 4.90 -1.16
C LEU A 165 -4.99 5.92 -1.35
N ILE A 166 -5.65 5.88 -2.49
CA ILE A 166 -6.90 6.62 -2.71
C ILE A 166 -8.07 5.63 -2.85
N PRO A 167 -9.30 6.02 -2.49
CA PRO A 167 -10.48 5.23 -2.78
C PRO A 167 -10.57 4.92 -4.28
N SER A 168 -10.82 3.66 -4.62
CA SER A 168 -11.14 3.26 -5.98
C SER A 168 -12.52 3.82 -6.33
N ASN A 169 -12.61 4.65 -7.37
CA ASN A 169 -13.88 5.22 -7.82
C ASN A 169 -14.73 4.11 -8.47
N ASN A 170 -15.62 3.47 -7.72
CA ASN A 170 -16.59 2.50 -8.25
C ASN A 170 -17.66 3.12 -9.18
N ASN A 171 -17.53 4.39 -9.57
CA ASN A 171 -18.54 5.12 -10.36
C ASN A 171 -18.23 5.19 -11.87
N LEU A 172 -17.22 4.48 -12.38
CA LEU A 172 -17.07 4.28 -13.83
C LEU A 172 -17.63 2.90 -14.23
N ALA A 173 -18.94 2.73 -14.03
CA ALA A 173 -19.71 1.68 -14.66
C ALA A 173 -19.85 1.98 -16.16
N SER A 174 -18.81 1.71 -16.94
CA SER A 174 -18.91 1.61 -18.40
C SER A 174 -17.70 0.87 -18.99
N GLU A 175 -17.42 -0.35 -18.53
CA GLU A 175 -16.78 -1.39 -19.37
C GLU A 175 -17.01 -2.76 -18.68
N PRO A 176 -17.79 -3.68 -19.28
CA PRO A 176 -18.18 -4.95 -18.65
C PRO A 176 -17.04 -5.98 -18.51
N ASN A 177 -15.78 -5.60 -18.74
CA ASN A 177 -14.63 -6.52 -18.80
C ASN A 177 -13.45 -6.16 -17.89
N THR A 178 -13.59 -5.21 -16.95
CA THR A 178 -12.46 -4.86 -16.08
C THR A 178 -12.59 -5.60 -14.75
N SER A 179 -11.62 -6.48 -14.49
CA SER A 179 -11.47 -7.34 -13.31
C SER A 179 -11.99 -6.70 -12.02
N ALA A 180 -12.74 -7.48 -11.24
CA ALA A 180 -13.16 -7.13 -9.88
C ALA A 180 -11.96 -6.57 -9.10
N LEU A 181 -12.03 -5.29 -8.73
CA LEU A 181 -11.01 -4.62 -7.94
C LEU A 181 -10.71 -5.46 -6.69
N VAL A 182 -9.47 -5.90 -6.57
CA VAL A 182 -9.00 -6.72 -5.42
C VAL A 182 -9.08 -5.92 -4.11
N SER A 183 -9.16 -4.58 -4.20
CA SER A 183 -9.28 -3.67 -3.06
C SER A 183 -10.16 -2.46 -3.38
N ASN A 184 -10.86 -1.94 -2.37
CA ASN A 184 -11.57 -0.65 -2.44
C ASN A 184 -10.62 0.56 -2.57
N TYR A 185 -9.31 0.31 -2.62
CA TYR A 185 -8.26 1.30 -2.74
C TYR A 185 -7.38 1.03 -3.95
N SER A 186 -6.89 2.12 -4.54
CA SER A 186 -5.83 2.08 -5.55
C SER A 186 -4.59 2.81 -5.03
N ILE A 187 -3.41 2.26 -5.31
CA ILE A 187 -2.11 2.82 -4.93
C ILE A 187 -1.75 3.95 -5.89
N ILE A 188 -1.45 5.14 -5.35
CA ILE A 188 -0.88 6.26 -6.11
C ILE A 188 0.61 6.47 -5.84
N ALA A 189 1.10 6.02 -4.70
CA ALA A 189 2.51 6.04 -4.38
C ALA A 189 2.90 4.80 -3.59
N ASP A 190 4.05 4.23 -3.94
CA ASP A 190 4.65 3.06 -3.31
C ASP A 190 6.16 3.29 -3.20
N CYS A 191 6.70 3.20 -1.99
CA CYS A 191 8.12 3.26 -1.72
C CYS A 191 8.53 2.06 -0.89
N PHE A 192 9.21 1.09 -1.52
CA PHE A 192 9.76 -0.08 -0.86
C PHE A 192 11.26 0.07 -0.63
N ARG A 193 11.74 -0.36 0.54
CA ARG A 193 13.16 -0.40 0.86
C ARG A 193 13.53 -1.55 1.80
N PHE A 194 14.60 -2.26 1.49
CA PHE A 194 15.30 -3.10 2.47
C PHE A 194 16.04 -2.22 3.49
N VAL A 195 15.91 -2.57 4.77
CA VAL A 195 16.55 -1.87 5.89
C VAL A 195 17.35 -2.89 6.71
N GLY A 196 18.55 -2.50 7.17
CA GLY A 196 19.50 -3.41 7.81
C GLY A 196 20.73 -3.66 6.94
#